data_AF-A0A9J2Q118-F1
#
_entry.id   AF-A0A9J2Q118-F1
#
_cell.length_a   1.000
_cell.length_b   1.000
_cell.length_c   1.000
_cell.angle_alpha   90.00
_cell.angle_beta   90.00
_cell.angle_gamma   90.00
#
_symmetry.space_group_name_H-M   'P 1'
#
loop_
_entity.id
_entity.type
_entity.pdbx_description
1 polymer ?
#
loop_
_entity_poly.entity_id
_entity_poly.type
_entity_poly.pdbx_seq_one_letter_code
_entity_poly.pdbx_strand_id
1 'polypeptide(L)'
;MAQAEFALKLLRDSGPSGSFVILSPFSISVALAMVYAGADGKTKIEIGDALAKGAKDEEIVNYFSALMMELSKEGDGYKLLAANKLYVQEHSDILQSFKDVIKEKFDGQLQEVDFSKATETAKIINEWVEKKTNAKIKNLISPDMLTVATTLALVNAIYFKGDWATKFDVHRTMKKQFHVAENQNREIEMMTVTQNFLYTEDETMQVLGLPYKSGVVSMFVFLPKKKFGLAEVEKSLSGEKLIALINSSAKDNKIIIEMMTVTQNFLYTEDETMQVLGLPYKSGVVSMFVFLPKKKFALAEVEKSLSGEKLIALINSSTKDNKIIVELPKFKLESKFELRTTLEQLGIHDAFTSSANFSDISAKPLIISHVIHQAFIETNEEGTEAAAATAILMSRSMRPLAATLPIKFIADHPFIFAIVKNNHILFIGRFH
;
A
#
# COMPACT_ATOMS: atom_id res chain seq x y z
N MET A 1 -1.96 9.44 -4.65
CA MET A 1 -1.27 9.87 -5.89
C MET A 1 0.25 9.83 -5.67
N ALA A 2 0.89 10.88 -5.17
CA ALA A 2 2.37 10.95 -5.04
C ALA A 2 3.01 9.74 -4.34
N GLN A 3 2.55 9.34 -3.13
CA GLN A 3 3.05 8.15 -2.43
C GLN A 3 2.94 6.85 -3.25
N ALA A 4 1.92 6.71 -4.09
CA ALA A 4 1.72 5.53 -4.94
C ALA A 4 2.67 5.52 -6.14
N GLU A 5 2.99 6.68 -6.69
CA GLU A 5 4.01 6.82 -7.72
C GLU A 5 5.41 6.56 -7.13
N PHE A 6 5.72 7.13 -5.97
CA PHE A 6 6.95 6.85 -5.21
C PHE A 6 7.11 5.36 -4.89
N ALA A 7 6.05 4.70 -4.44
CA ALA A 7 6.02 3.25 -4.19
C ALA A 7 6.34 2.41 -5.43
N LEU A 8 5.77 2.76 -6.60
CA LEU A 8 6.00 2.02 -7.84
C LEU A 8 7.41 2.24 -8.39
N LYS A 9 7.95 3.46 -8.30
CA LYS A 9 9.34 3.71 -8.71
C LYS A 9 10.32 2.98 -7.79
N LEU A 10 10.15 3.06 -6.47
CA LEU A 10 10.95 2.25 -5.52
C LEU A 10 10.92 0.76 -5.86
N LEU A 11 9.75 0.19 -6.20
CA LEU A 11 9.64 -1.23 -6.56
C LEU A 11 10.41 -1.58 -7.85
N ARG A 12 10.32 -0.73 -8.89
CA ARG A 12 11.00 -0.92 -10.18
C ARG A 12 12.52 -0.87 -10.05
N ASP A 13 12.98 0.08 -9.25
CA ASP A 13 14.39 0.42 -9.08
C ASP A 13 15.06 -0.36 -7.92
N SER A 14 14.33 -1.34 -7.34
CA SER A 14 14.82 -2.25 -6.29
C SER A 14 15.00 -3.67 -6.82
N GLY A 15 16.25 -4.12 -6.92
CA GLY A 15 16.62 -5.50 -7.25
C GLY A 15 16.36 -5.92 -8.71
N PRO A 16 17.02 -6.98 -9.20
CA PRO A 16 16.89 -7.42 -10.58
C PRO A 16 15.50 -8.00 -10.88
N SER A 17 15.01 -7.81 -12.11
CA SER A 17 13.80 -8.49 -12.60
C SER A 17 13.93 -10.01 -12.41
N GLY A 18 12.90 -10.66 -11.85
CA GLY A 18 12.99 -12.06 -11.41
C GLY A 18 13.28 -12.26 -9.91
N SER A 19 13.62 -11.21 -9.16
CA SER A 19 13.78 -11.31 -7.70
C SER A 19 12.47 -11.07 -6.95
N PHE A 20 12.26 -11.81 -5.85
CA PHE A 20 11.33 -11.39 -4.81
C PHE A 20 11.79 -10.06 -4.23
N VAL A 21 10.84 -9.14 -4.02
CA VAL A 21 11.10 -7.84 -3.38
C VAL A 21 9.93 -7.52 -2.48
N ILE A 22 10.21 -7.06 -1.26
CA ILE A 22 9.26 -6.31 -0.46
C ILE A 22 9.92 -5.06 0.11
N LEU A 23 9.19 -3.96 0.12
CA LEU A 23 9.62 -2.72 0.74
C LEU A 23 8.43 -1.93 1.28
N SER A 24 8.70 -0.98 2.17
CA SER A 24 7.69 -0.08 2.75
C SER A 24 7.93 1.36 2.28
N PRO A 25 7.31 1.77 1.16
CA PRO A 25 7.34 3.14 0.68
C PRO A 25 6.92 4.12 1.76
N PHE A 26 5.89 3.76 2.52
CA PHE A 26 5.42 4.51 3.68
C PHE A 26 6.54 4.86 4.66
N SER A 27 7.30 3.86 5.11
CA SER A 27 8.29 4.03 6.18
C SER A 27 9.57 4.69 5.67
N ILE A 28 9.94 4.42 4.41
CA ILE A 28 10.99 5.16 3.69
C ILE A 28 10.61 6.65 3.56
N SER A 29 9.36 6.97 3.18
CA SER A 29 8.90 8.36 3.08
C SER A 29 8.95 9.10 4.42
N VAL A 30 8.63 8.43 5.54
CA VAL A 30 8.77 9.03 6.88
C VAL A 30 10.24 9.33 7.21
N ALA A 31 11.17 8.41 6.90
CA ALA A 31 12.60 8.64 7.10
C ALA A 31 13.13 9.82 6.26
N LEU A 32 12.69 9.93 5.00
CA LEU A 32 13.00 11.06 4.12
C LEU A 32 12.36 12.37 4.61
N ALA A 33 11.14 12.34 5.16
CA ALA A 33 10.49 13.51 5.72
C ALA A 33 11.21 14.09 6.95
N MET A 34 11.85 13.22 7.77
CA MET A 34 12.67 13.69 8.90
C MET A 34 13.90 14.50 8.44
N VAL A 35 14.58 14.09 7.36
CA VAL A 35 15.71 14.86 6.82
C VAL A 35 15.26 16.05 5.97
N TYR A 36 14.13 15.95 5.27
CA TYR A 36 13.49 17.07 4.57
C TYR A 36 13.18 18.24 5.52
N ALA A 37 12.76 17.95 6.76
CA ALA A 37 12.45 18.95 7.77
C ALA A 37 13.65 19.79 8.24
N GLY A 38 14.89 19.38 7.91
CA GLY A 38 16.11 20.17 8.14
C GLY A 38 16.98 20.33 6.87
N ALA A 39 16.41 20.06 5.70
CA ALA A 39 17.06 20.31 4.41
C ALA A 39 16.68 21.71 3.92
N ASP A 40 17.59 22.36 3.18
CA ASP A 40 17.35 23.64 2.52
C ASP A 40 17.82 23.63 1.05
N GLY A 41 17.43 24.63 0.26
CA GLY A 41 17.82 24.83 -1.13
C GLY A 41 17.51 23.64 -2.04
N LYS A 42 18.45 23.31 -2.94
CA LYS A 42 18.29 22.23 -3.93
C LYS A 42 18.11 20.86 -3.28
N THR A 43 18.80 20.59 -2.16
CA THR A 43 18.62 19.35 -1.37
C THR A 43 17.17 19.20 -0.88
N LYS A 44 16.56 20.27 -0.37
CA LYS A 44 15.15 20.25 0.04
C LYS A 44 14.21 20.03 -1.13
N ILE A 45 14.43 20.74 -2.24
CA ILE A 45 13.60 20.65 -3.44
C ILE A 45 13.59 19.21 -3.98
N GLU A 46 14.75 18.57 -4.10
CA GLU A 46 14.87 17.19 -4.61
C GLU A 46 14.13 16.17 -3.73
N ILE A 47 14.31 16.24 -2.40
CA ILE A 47 13.62 15.35 -1.46
C ILE A 47 12.10 15.63 -1.47
N GLY A 48 11.71 16.91 -1.52
CA GLY A 48 10.31 17.34 -1.60
C GLY A 48 9.60 16.87 -2.86
N ASP A 49 10.25 16.99 -4.03
CA ASP A 49 9.73 16.53 -5.31
C ASP A 49 9.55 15.00 -5.35
N ALA A 50 10.50 14.26 -4.77
CA ALA A 50 10.41 12.80 -4.67
C ALA A 50 9.25 12.33 -3.75
N LEU A 51 9.00 13.05 -2.65
CA LEU A 51 7.92 12.75 -1.70
C LEU A 51 6.53 13.19 -2.18
N ALA A 52 6.42 14.45 -2.60
CA ALA A 52 5.15 15.12 -2.92
C ALA A 52 5.36 16.40 -3.76
N LYS A 53 5.88 16.24 -4.99
CA LYS A 53 6.04 17.34 -5.96
C LYS A 53 4.86 18.31 -6.00
N GLY A 54 5.16 19.59 -5.73
CA GLY A 54 4.20 20.70 -5.75
C GLY A 54 3.38 20.92 -4.47
N ALA A 55 3.54 20.10 -3.42
CA ALA A 55 3.00 20.37 -2.10
C ALA A 55 3.86 21.40 -1.35
N LYS A 56 3.28 22.08 -0.33
CA LYS A 56 4.04 23.03 0.51
C LYS A 56 4.82 22.30 1.60
N ASP A 57 5.95 22.88 2.04
CA ASP A 57 6.80 22.34 3.10
C ASP A 57 6.04 21.91 4.36
N GLU A 58 5.16 22.79 4.88
CA GLU A 58 4.36 22.51 6.07
C GLU A 58 3.36 21.35 5.84
N GLU A 59 2.79 21.25 4.64
CA GLU A 59 1.87 20.17 4.27
C GLU A 59 2.62 18.83 4.26
N ILE A 60 3.84 18.80 3.70
CA ILE A 60 4.71 17.62 3.66
C ILE A 60 5.06 17.15 5.09
N VAL A 61 5.61 18.05 5.92
CA VAL A 61 6.06 17.68 7.27
C VAL A 61 4.88 17.28 8.17
N ASN A 62 3.76 18.00 8.14
CA ASN A 62 2.58 17.65 8.94
C ASN A 62 1.94 16.33 8.46
N TYR A 63 1.90 16.07 7.16
CA TYR A 63 1.39 14.80 6.62
C TYR A 63 2.25 13.62 7.06
N PHE A 64 3.57 13.69 6.90
CA PHE A 64 4.45 12.57 7.30
C PHE A 64 4.59 12.43 8.83
N SER A 65 4.40 13.51 9.59
CA SER A 65 4.24 13.46 11.05
C SER A 65 2.98 12.67 11.45
N ALA A 66 1.83 12.95 10.81
CA ALA A 66 0.61 12.18 11.03
C ALA A 66 0.78 10.70 10.64
N LEU A 67 1.46 10.41 9.53
CA LEU A 67 1.81 9.04 9.12
C LEU A 67 2.74 8.34 10.12
N MET A 68 3.72 9.04 10.70
CA MET A 68 4.57 8.48 11.77
C MET A 68 3.75 8.12 13.01
N MET A 69 2.81 8.97 13.42
CA MET A 69 1.86 8.65 14.51
C MET A 69 0.97 7.45 14.18
N GLU A 70 0.69 7.15 12.89
CA GLU A 70 -0.03 5.93 12.52
C GLU A 70 0.82 4.66 12.60
N LEU A 71 2.14 4.72 12.39
CA LEU A 71 3.04 3.58 12.57
C LEU A 71 3.20 3.18 14.05
N SER A 72 3.11 4.16 14.95
CA SER A 72 3.22 3.94 16.40
C SER A 72 1.94 3.39 17.05
N LYS A 73 0.83 3.27 16.30
CA LYS A 73 -0.44 2.73 16.79
C LYS A 73 -0.57 1.25 16.48
N GLU A 74 -0.78 0.44 17.53
CA GLU A 74 -1.23 -0.94 17.35
C GLU A 74 -2.63 -0.96 16.70
N GLY A 75 -2.86 -1.91 15.81
CA GLY A 75 -4.16 -2.12 15.17
C GLY A 75 -4.85 -3.37 15.72
N ASP A 76 -6.18 -3.38 15.80
CA ASP A 76 -6.91 -4.63 16.04
C ASP A 76 -6.73 -5.56 14.82
N GLY A 77 -6.26 -6.77 15.05
CA GLY A 77 -6.11 -7.78 14.00
C GLY A 77 -4.92 -7.62 13.05
N TYR A 78 -3.99 -6.70 13.33
CA TYR A 78 -2.69 -6.72 12.69
C TYR A 78 -1.59 -6.17 13.60
N LYS A 79 -0.40 -6.76 13.47
CA LYS A 79 0.82 -6.30 14.13
C LYS A 79 1.72 -5.62 13.11
N LEU A 80 1.87 -4.30 13.25
CA LEU A 80 2.83 -3.49 12.52
C LEU A 80 3.90 -3.01 13.51
N LEU A 81 5.16 -3.35 13.27
CA LEU A 81 6.29 -2.88 14.08
C LEU A 81 7.23 -2.09 13.17
N ALA A 82 7.37 -0.79 13.43
CA ALA A 82 8.25 0.09 12.68
C ALA A 82 9.37 0.66 13.56
N ALA A 83 10.56 0.74 12.97
CA ALA A 83 11.77 1.29 13.55
C ALA A 83 12.34 2.29 12.54
N ASN A 84 11.90 3.54 12.62
CA ASN A 84 12.44 4.69 11.88
C ASN A 84 13.33 5.50 12.80
N LYS A 85 14.57 5.79 12.41
CA LYS A 85 15.46 6.70 13.15
C LYS A 85 16.57 7.28 12.28
N LEU A 86 16.90 8.54 12.54
CA LEU A 86 18.12 9.19 12.06
C LEU A 86 19.26 8.94 13.05
N TYR A 87 20.39 8.48 12.55
CA TYR A 87 21.65 8.41 13.30
C TYR A 87 22.63 9.43 12.71
N VAL A 88 23.14 10.33 13.55
CA VAL A 88 24.02 11.44 13.14
C VAL A 88 25.35 11.30 13.88
N GLN A 89 26.45 11.68 13.22
CA GLN A 89 27.77 11.68 13.85
C GLN A 89 27.80 12.59 15.09
N GLU A 90 28.32 12.09 16.21
CA GLU A 90 28.49 12.87 17.43
C GLU A 90 29.36 14.11 17.19
N HIS A 91 29.12 15.17 17.96
CA HIS A 91 29.80 16.46 17.79
C HIS A 91 29.55 17.13 16.42
N SER A 92 28.44 16.82 15.74
CA SER A 92 27.99 17.55 14.54
C SER A 92 27.38 18.92 14.87
N ASP A 93 27.15 19.25 16.13
CA ASP A 93 26.49 20.50 16.57
C ASP A 93 25.08 20.64 15.97
N ILE A 94 24.27 19.59 16.17
CA ILE A 94 22.86 19.54 15.75
C ILE A 94 22.07 20.65 16.42
N LEU A 95 21.34 21.43 15.63
CA LEU A 95 20.57 22.58 16.08
C LEU A 95 19.41 22.17 17.00
N GLN A 96 19.18 22.95 18.06
CA GLN A 96 18.09 22.69 19.00
C GLN A 96 16.71 22.76 18.32
N SER A 97 16.52 23.69 17.39
CA SER A 97 15.31 23.80 16.56
C SER A 97 14.98 22.49 15.84
N PHE A 98 15.98 21.81 15.27
CA PHE A 98 15.77 20.51 14.63
C PHE A 98 15.47 19.40 15.64
N LYS A 99 16.17 19.38 16.79
CA LYS A 99 15.88 18.43 17.88
C LYS A 99 14.43 18.57 18.36
N ASP A 100 13.93 19.81 18.45
CA ASP A 100 12.54 20.09 18.83
C ASP A 100 11.55 19.63 17.75
N VAL A 101 11.80 19.91 16.46
CA VAL A 101 10.98 19.40 15.34
C VAL A 101 10.91 17.87 15.33
N ILE A 102 12.05 17.17 15.46
CA ILE A 102 12.05 15.70 15.50
C ILE A 102 11.35 15.16 16.76
N LYS A 103 11.50 15.82 17.91
CA LYS A 103 10.81 15.45 19.14
C LYS A 103 9.29 15.60 19.03
N GLU A 104 8.80 16.71 18.48
CA GLU A 104 7.36 17.00 18.37
C GLU A 104 6.68 16.26 17.23
N LYS A 105 7.30 16.22 16.04
CA LYS A 105 6.68 15.70 14.82
C LYS A 105 6.98 14.24 14.56
N PHE A 106 8.09 13.71 15.09
CA PHE A 106 8.61 12.39 14.75
C PHE A 106 9.09 11.59 15.98
N ASP A 107 8.44 11.76 17.15
CA ASP A 107 8.65 10.94 18.37
C ASP A 107 10.14 10.84 18.81
N GLY A 108 10.92 11.91 18.59
CA GLY A 108 12.32 11.96 19.00
C GLY A 108 13.20 10.92 18.31
N GLN A 109 12.86 10.47 17.10
CA GLN A 109 13.60 9.45 16.35
C GLN A 109 14.92 9.96 15.72
N LEU A 110 15.77 10.56 16.55
CA LEU A 110 17.12 11.03 16.25
C LEU A 110 18.07 10.55 17.35
N GLN A 111 19.29 10.16 16.98
CA GLN A 111 20.33 9.77 17.93
C GLN A 111 21.73 10.15 17.42
N GLU A 112 22.54 10.76 18.29
CA GLU A 112 23.97 10.98 18.04
C GLU A 112 24.77 9.71 18.36
N VAL A 113 25.70 9.34 17.48
CA VAL A 113 26.56 8.14 17.60
C VAL A 113 27.95 8.42 17.01
N ASP A 114 28.95 7.66 17.43
CA ASP A 114 30.29 7.73 16.85
C ASP A 114 30.48 6.69 15.74
N PHE A 115 30.39 7.11 14.48
CA PHE A 115 30.63 6.24 13.34
C PHE A 115 32.11 5.83 13.18
N SER A 116 33.05 6.48 13.87
CA SER A 116 34.44 5.98 13.94
C SER A 116 34.56 4.68 14.75
N LYS A 117 33.64 4.46 15.70
CA LYS A 117 33.46 3.20 16.45
C LYS A 117 32.45 2.30 15.73
N ALA A 118 32.79 1.86 14.53
CA ALA A 118 31.89 1.15 13.61
C ALA A 118 31.22 -0.09 14.23
N THR A 119 31.95 -0.89 15.02
CA THR A 119 31.44 -2.12 15.65
C THR A 119 30.41 -1.80 16.74
N GLU A 120 30.73 -0.84 17.60
CA GLU A 120 29.89 -0.38 18.69
C GLU A 120 28.63 0.30 18.16
N THR A 121 28.77 1.16 17.13
CA THR A 121 27.65 1.87 16.52
C THR A 121 26.73 0.93 15.74
N ALA A 122 27.27 -0.03 14.96
CA ALA A 122 26.45 -1.07 14.35
C ALA A 122 25.68 -1.90 15.39
N LYS A 123 26.32 -2.24 16.52
CA LYS A 123 25.66 -2.91 17.65
C LYS A 123 24.52 -2.07 18.24
N ILE A 124 24.75 -0.79 18.55
CA ILE A 124 23.72 0.13 19.07
C ILE A 124 22.50 0.17 18.15
N ILE A 125 22.73 0.31 16.83
CA ILE A 125 21.66 0.38 15.84
C ILE A 125 20.89 -0.97 15.78
N ASN A 126 21.61 -2.09 15.73
CA ASN A 126 21.02 -3.42 15.67
C ASN A 126 20.19 -3.77 16.90
N GLU A 127 20.69 -3.49 18.11
CA GLU A 127 19.96 -3.75 19.36
C GLU A 127 18.68 -2.91 19.46
N TRP A 128 18.72 -1.65 19.00
CA TRP A 128 17.55 -0.79 18.94
C TRP A 128 16.49 -1.28 17.94
N VAL A 129 16.92 -1.69 16.73
CA VAL A 129 16.04 -2.29 15.71
C VAL A 129 15.45 -3.61 16.19
N GLU A 130 16.26 -4.49 16.78
CA GLU A 130 15.82 -5.78 17.29
C GLU A 130 14.75 -5.59 18.38
N LYS A 131 14.97 -4.66 19.30
CA LYS A 131 14.01 -4.29 20.34
C LYS A 131 12.71 -3.75 19.76
N LYS A 132 12.77 -2.80 18.80
CA LYS A 132 11.58 -2.19 18.17
C LYS A 132 10.80 -3.16 17.28
N THR A 133 11.44 -4.19 16.73
CA THR A 133 10.81 -5.20 15.87
C THR A 133 10.49 -6.52 16.59
N ASN A 134 10.54 -6.56 17.93
CA ASN A 134 10.34 -7.75 18.75
C ASN A 134 11.15 -8.96 18.24
N ALA A 135 12.43 -8.73 17.96
CA ALA A 135 13.39 -9.70 17.42
C ALA A 135 13.05 -10.29 16.03
N LYS A 136 12.16 -9.65 15.26
CA LYS A 136 11.85 -10.04 13.87
C LYS A 136 12.89 -9.58 12.85
N ILE A 137 13.56 -8.46 13.10
CA ILE A 137 14.67 -7.96 12.28
C ILE A 137 15.91 -7.85 13.17
N LYS A 138 17.02 -8.44 12.72
CA LYS A 138 18.31 -8.50 13.42
C LYS A 138 19.44 -8.20 12.43
N ASN A 139 20.58 -7.72 12.93
CA ASN A 139 21.79 -7.50 12.12
C ASN A 139 21.52 -6.64 10.86
N LEU A 140 20.67 -5.62 11.01
CA LEU A 140 20.32 -4.66 9.96
C LEU A 140 21.58 -3.95 9.42
N ILE A 141 22.55 -3.67 10.28
CA ILE A 141 23.81 -3.02 9.91
C ILE A 141 24.98 -3.92 10.27
N SER A 142 25.89 -4.15 9.32
CA SER A 142 27.20 -4.75 9.60
C SER A 142 28.26 -3.63 9.74
N PRO A 143 29.28 -3.80 10.60
CA PRO A 143 30.25 -2.73 10.89
C PRO A 143 31.00 -2.22 9.66
N ASP A 144 31.23 -3.06 8.66
CA ASP A 144 31.90 -2.75 7.39
C ASP A 144 31.16 -1.74 6.51
N MET A 145 29.85 -1.51 6.74
CA MET A 145 29.12 -0.45 6.07
C MET A 145 29.43 0.94 6.66
N LEU A 146 29.90 1.02 7.92
CA LEU A 146 30.14 2.28 8.62
C LEU A 146 31.61 2.69 8.49
N THR A 147 31.84 3.98 8.25
CA THR A 147 33.19 4.54 8.07
C THR A 147 33.35 5.84 8.86
N VAL A 148 34.60 6.29 9.02
CA VAL A 148 34.90 7.63 9.59
C VAL A 148 34.37 8.81 8.75
N ALA A 149 33.91 8.56 7.51
CA ALA A 149 33.28 9.56 6.65
C ALA A 149 31.74 9.53 6.74
N THR A 150 31.15 8.58 7.47
CA THR A 150 29.71 8.49 7.71
C THR A 150 29.28 9.66 8.62
N THR A 151 28.34 10.48 8.16
CA THR A 151 27.86 11.66 8.92
C THR A 151 26.38 11.59 9.28
N LEU A 152 25.55 10.98 8.43
CA LEU A 152 24.12 10.79 8.63
C LEU A 152 23.65 9.46 8.01
N ALA A 153 22.98 8.62 8.79
CA ALA A 153 22.38 7.36 8.34
C ALA A 153 20.88 7.33 8.66
N LEU A 154 20.07 7.06 7.63
CA LEU A 154 18.63 6.84 7.77
C LEU A 154 18.42 5.34 7.97
N VAL A 155 17.84 4.96 9.10
CA VAL A 155 17.63 3.57 9.47
C VAL A 155 16.13 3.29 9.54
N ASN A 156 15.67 2.40 8.65
CA ASN A 156 14.27 2.00 8.57
C ASN A 156 14.13 0.46 8.53
N ALA A 157 13.58 -0.11 9.60
CA ALA A 157 13.19 -1.51 9.65
C ALA A 157 11.69 -1.64 9.97
N ILE A 158 10.98 -2.53 9.27
CA ILE A 158 9.53 -2.68 9.45
C ILE A 158 9.03 -4.10 9.22
N TYR A 159 8.21 -4.58 10.16
CA TYR A 159 7.59 -5.91 10.18
C TYR A 159 6.07 -5.79 10.15
N PHE A 160 5.42 -6.61 9.32
CA PHE A 160 3.96 -6.76 9.32
C PHE A 160 3.53 -8.23 9.38
N LYS A 161 2.55 -8.49 10.23
CA LYS A 161 1.70 -9.70 10.19
C LYS A 161 0.26 -9.27 10.45
N GLY A 162 -0.69 -9.75 9.66
CA GLY A 162 -2.12 -9.47 9.85
C GLY A 162 -2.95 -10.74 9.79
N ASP A 163 -4.01 -10.76 10.58
CA ASP A 163 -5.02 -11.82 10.59
C ASP A 163 -6.03 -11.54 9.48
N TRP A 164 -6.29 -12.47 8.56
CA TRP A 164 -7.32 -12.28 7.52
C TRP A 164 -8.73 -12.08 8.11
N ALA A 165 -9.55 -11.23 7.46
CA ALA A 165 -10.97 -11.13 7.79
C ALA A 165 -11.71 -12.44 7.47
N THR A 166 -11.29 -13.15 6.42
CA THR A 166 -11.74 -14.50 6.06
C THR A 166 -10.52 -15.43 6.04
N LYS A 167 -10.44 -16.37 6.99
CA LYS A 167 -9.38 -17.39 7.05
C LYS A 167 -9.31 -18.25 5.78
N PHE A 168 -8.12 -18.76 5.48
CA PHE A 168 -7.97 -19.92 4.61
C PHE A 168 -8.12 -21.20 5.45
N ASP A 169 -8.69 -22.25 4.86
CA ASP A 169 -8.77 -23.56 5.52
C ASP A 169 -7.44 -24.30 5.35
N VAL A 170 -6.75 -24.58 6.45
CA VAL A 170 -5.46 -25.30 6.48
C VAL A 170 -5.55 -26.69 5.84
N HIS A 171 -6.73 -27.33 5.85
CA HIS A 171 -6.95 -28.62 5.21
C HIS A 171 -7.14 -28.51 3.68
N ARG A 172 -7.25 -27.27 3.15
CA ARG A 172 -7.29 -26.96 1.72
C ARG A 172 -5.98 -26.34 1.21
N THR A 173 -4.98 -26.13 2.07
CA THR A 173 -3.62 -25.79 1.65
C THR A 173 -2.99 -27.03 1.02
N MET A 174 -2.61 -26.94 -0.26
CA MET A 174 -2.06 -28.05 -1.03
C MET A 174 -0.82 -27.62 -1.79
N LYS A 175 0.15 -28.52 -1.93
CA LYS A 175 1.29 -28.34 -2.82
C LYS A 175 0.83 -28.25 -4.28
N LYS A 176 1.23 -27.20 -5.00
CA LYS A 176 0.97 -27.00 -6.43
C LYS A 176 2.20 -26.43 -7.13
N GLN A 177 2.19 -26.50 -8.47
CA GLN A 177 3.22 -25.87 -9.30
C GLN A 177 2.99 -24.36 -9.37
N PHE A 178 4.07 -23.60 -9.20
CA PHE A 178 4.16 -22.17 -9.44
C PHE A 178 5.17 -21.90 -10.55
N HIS A 179 4.79 -21.05 -11.49
CA HIS A 179 5.42 -20.91 -12.80
C HIS A 179 6.26 -19.64 -12.87
N VAL A 180 7.47 -19.69 -12.33
CA VAL A 180 8.45 -18.58 -12.27
C VAL A 180 8.79 -18.06 -13.67
N ALA A 181 9.03 -18.97 -14.62
CA ALA A 181 9.31 -18.68 -16.03
C ALA A 181 8.92 -19.87 -16.91
N GLU A 182 8.99 -19.71 -18.24
CA GLU A 182 8.54 -20.72 -19.22
C GLU A 182 9.09 -22.14 -18.97
N ASN A 183 10.36 -22.24 -18.55
CA ASN A 183 11.02 -23.50 -18.23
C ASN A 183 11.43 -23.61 -16.75
N GLN A 184 10.84 -22.79 -15.86
CA GLN A 184 11.17 -22.79 -14.43
C GLN A 184 9.89 -22.84 -13.59
N ASN A 185 9.67 -24.00 -12.96
CA ASN A 185 8.56 -24.24 -12.04
C ASN A 185 9.09 -24.54 -10.63
N ARG A 186 8.30 -24.23 -9.61
CA ARG A 186 8.56 -24.58 -8.21
C ARG A 186 7.31 -25.18 -7.58
N GLU A 187 7.48 -26.19 -6.73
CA GLU A 187 6.37 -26.69 -5.92
C GLU A 187 6.24 -25.86 -4.64
N ILE A 188 5.08 -25.25 -4.41
CA ILE A 188 4.80 -24.40 -3.23
C ILE A 188 3.43 -24.70 -2.62
N GLU A 189 3.25 -24.32 -1.36
CA GLU A 189 1.96 -24.45 -0.64
C GLU A 189 0.98 -23.37 -1.11
N MET A 190 -0.09 -23.78 -1.80
CA MET A 190 -1.18 -22.91 -2.24
C MET A 190 -2.38 -23.06 -1.30
N MET A 191 -2.69 -21.99 -0.58
CA MET A 191 -3.86 -21.86 0.29
C MET A 191 -5.10 -21.62 -0.58
N THR A 192 -6.25 -22.23 -0.23
CA THR A 192 -7.49 -22.11 -1.04
C THR A 192 -8.68 -21.64 -0.20
N VAL A 193 -9.41 -20.63 -0.70
CA VAL A 193 -10.66 -20.14 -0.10
C VAL A 193 -11.70 -19.81 -1.18
N THR A 194 -12.98 -19.71 -0.80
CA THR A 194 -14.06 -19.41 -1.75
C THR A 194 -15.09 -18.52 -1.07
N GLN A 195 -15.10 -17.24 -1.42
CA GLN A 195 -15.92 -16.21 -0.76
C GLN A 195 -16.09 -14.99 -1.69
N ASN A 196 -16.91 -14.02 -1.28
CA ASN A 196 -16.93 -12.70 -1.88
C ASN A 196 -15.70 -11.90 -1.40
N PHE A 197 -14.93 -11.34 -2.33
CA PHE A 197 -13.76 -10.50 -2.06
C PHE A 197 -13.82 -9.22 -2.91
N LEU A 198 -12.97 -8.24 -2.60
CA LEU A 198 -12.78 -7.09 -3.48
C LEU A 198 -12.15 -7.58 -4.78
N TYR A 199 -12.72 -7.22 -5.93
CA TYR A 199 -12.20 -7.66 -7.22
C TYR A 199 -12.44 -6.62 -8.31
N THR A 200 -11.44 -6.45 -9.16
CA THR A 200 -11.53 -5.73 -10.43
C THR A 200 -10.57 -6.39 -11.43
N GLU A 201 -10.72 -6.12 -12.72
CA GLU A 201 -9.77 -6.55 -13.74
C GLU A 201 -9.74 -5.54 -14.89
N ASP A 202 -8.61 -5.46 -15.57
CA ASP A 202 -8.47 -4.76 -16.86
C ASP A 202 -8.04 -5.76 -17.95
N GLU A 203 -7.65 -5.27 -19.13
CA GLU A 203 -7.18 -6.14 -20.22
C GLU A 203 -5.88 -6.90 -19.88
N THR A 204 -5.11 -6.41 -18.91
CA THR A 204 -3.74 -6.86 -18.60
C THR A 204 -3.64 -7.70 -17.33
N MET A 205 -4.49 -7.46 -16.32
CA MET A 205 -4.38 -8.09 -14.99
C MET A 205 -5.74 -8.29 -14.30
N GLN A 206 -5.79 -9.25 -13.38
CA GLN A 206 -6.81 -9.35 -12.34
C GLN A 206 -6.27 -8.69 -11.05
N VAL A 207 -7.15 -8.07 -10.26
CA VAL A 207 -6.80 -7.46 -8.98
C VAL A 207 -7.74 -7.95 -7.90
N LEU A 208 -7.20 -8.63 -6.89
CA LEU A 208 -7.92 -9.16 -5.74
C LEU A 208 -7.54 -8.39 -4.47
N GLY A 209 -8.52 -7.90 -3.72
CA GLY A 209 -8.32 -7.34 -2.39
C GLY A 209 -8.81 -8.29 -1.29
N LEU A 210 -7.89 -8.64 -0.39
CA LEU A 210 -8.06 -9.51 0.77
C LEU A 210 -8.02 -8.64 2.05
N PRO A 211 -9.17 -8.36 2.70
CA PRO A 211 -9.19 -7.59 3.92
C PRO A 211 -8.57 -8.35 5.10
N TYR A 212 -7.83 -7.64 5.95
CA TYR A 212 -7.47 -8.12 7.28
C TYR A 212 -8.61 -7.85 8.27
N LYS A 213 -8.61 -8.57 9.40
CA LYS A 213 -9.62 -8.53 10.48
C LYS A 213 -10.09 -7.11 10.84
N SER A 214 -9.15 -6.15 10.87
CA SER A 214 -9.40 -4.73 11.15
C SER A 214 -10.44 -4.04 10.23
N GLY A 215 -10.68 -4.57 9.03
CA GLY A 215 -11.44 -3.91 7.95
C GLY A 215 -10.74 -2.70 7.31
N VAL A 216 -9.82 -2.03 8.01
CA VAL A 216 -9.12 -0.81 7.53
C VAL A 216 -7.82 -1.09 6.78
N VAL A 217 -7.27 -2.31 6.90
CA VAL A 217 -6.10 -2.79 6.14
C VAL A 217 -6.51 -3.91 5.19
N SER A 218 -6.02 -3.89 3.95
CA SER A 218 -6.20 -4.97 2.97
C SER A 218 -4.89 -5.26 2.22
N MET A 219 -4.64 -6.52 1.88
CA MET A 219 -3.66 -6.88 0.86
C MET A 219 -4.35 -6.87 -0.51
N PHE A 220 -3.77 -6.16 -1.48
CA PHE A 220 -4.15 -6.21 -2.88
C PHE A 220 -3.12 -7.02 -3.67
N VAL A 221 -3.58 -7.94 -4.51
CA VAL A 221 -2.75 -8.78 -5.38
C VAL A 221 -3.09 -8.47 -6.83
N PHE A 222 -2.10 -8.02 -7.59
CA PHE A 222 -2.19 -7.64 -9.00
C PHE A 222 -1.55 -8.75 -9.83
N LEU A 223 -2.39 -9.63 -10.35
CA LEU A 223 -2.02 -10.86 -11.05
C LEU A 223 -2.09 -10.62 -12.57
N PRO A 224 -0.98 -10.68 -13.31
CA PRO A 224 -0.99 -10.57 -14.77
C PRO A 224 -1.90 -11.64 -15.41
N LYS A 225 -2.71 -11.29 -16.41
CA LYS A 225 -3.48 -12.29 -17.17
C LYS A 225 -2.59 -13.16 -18.07
N LYS A 226 -1.45 -12.59 -18.48
CA LYS A 226 -0.39 -13.28 -19.20
C LYS A 226 0.60 -13.87 -18.18
N LYS A 227 0.74 -15.19 -18.18
CA LYS A 227 1.53 -15.98 -17.21
C LYS A 227 2.97 -15.48 -16.93
N PHE A 228 3.61 -14.84 -17.92
CA PHE A 228 4.94 -14.23 -17.80
C PHE A 228 4.93 -12.71 -18.12
N GLY A 229 3.79 -12.05 -17.92
CA GLY A 229 3.56 -10.64 -18.24
C GLY A 229 3.89 -9.66 -17.11
N LEU A 230 4.50 -10.10 -16.01
CA LEU A 230 4.75 -9.24 -14.84
C LEU A 230 5.53 -7.97 -15.19
N ALA A 231 6.57 -8.08 -16.02
CA ALA A 231 7.36 -6.92 -16.45
C ALA A 231 6.58 -5.92 -17.33
N GLU A 232 5.52 -6.37 -18.02
CA GLU A 232 4.61 -5.51 -18.78
C GLU A 232 3.66 -4.77 -17.82
N VAL A 233 3.14 -5.49 -16.81
CA VAL A 233 2.30 -4.92 -15.75
C VAL A 233 3.08 -3.88 -14.93
N GLU A 234 4.29 -4.22 -14.44
CA GLU A 234 5.19 -3.32 -13.70
C GLU A 234 5.48 -2.02 -14.47
N LYS A 235 5.66 -2.08 -15.79
CA LYS A 235 5.85 -0.89 -16.64
C LYS A 235 4.56 -0.10 -16.87
N SER A 236 3.41 -0.76 -16.94
CA SER A 236 2.11 -0.12 -17.22
C SER A 236 1.46 0.62 -16.02
N LEU A 237 1.85 0.28 -14.79
CA LEU A 237 1.25 0.87 -13.58
C LEU A 237 1.75 2.29 -13.32
N SER A 238 0.87 3.29 -13.37
CA SER A 238 1.12 4.59 -12.70
C SER A 238 0.55 4.57 -11.29
N GLY A 239 0.99 5.49 -10.43
CA GLY A 239 0.39 5.69 -9.11
C GLY A 239 -1.11 6.00 -9.18
N GLU A 240 -1.55 6.61 -10.29
CA GLU A 240 -2.96 6.86 -10.58
C GLU A 240 -3.70 5.56 -10.94
N LYS A 241 -3.15 4.75 -11.87
CA LYS A 241 -3.73 3.45 -12.27
C LYS A 241 -3.83 2.51 -11.07
N LEU A 242 -2.79 2.46 -10.23
CA LEU A 242 -2.76 1.64 -9.02
C LEU A 242 -3.89 2.02 -8.05
N ILE A 243 -4.04 3.31 -7.73
CA ILE A 243 -5.09 3.81 -6.85
C ILE A 243 -6.49 3.64 -7.48
N ALA A 244 -6.64 3.79 -8.80
CA ALA A 244 -7.89 3.54 -9.50
C ALA A 244 -8.31 2.06 -9.43
N LEU A 245 -7.38 1.11 -9.57
CA LEU A 245 -7.63 -0.32 -9.43
C LEU A 245 -8.01 -0.71 -7.99
N ILE A 246 -7.30 -0.17 -6.99
CA ILE A 246 -7.65 -0.33 -5.58
C ILE A 246 -9.07 0.20 -5.31
N ASN A 247 -9.35 1.45 -5.73
CA ASN A 247 -10.66 2.07 -5.51
C ASN A 247 -11.80 1.43 -6.31
N SER A 248 -11.53 0.82 -7.48
CA SER A 248 -12.56 0.10 -8.25
C SER A 248 -12.88 -1.27 -7.65
N SER A 249 -11.88 -2.02 -7.18
CA SER A 249 -12.14 -3.25 -6.41
C SER A 249 -12.85 -2.97 -5.08
N ALA A 250 -12.50 -1.87 -4.39
CA ALA A 250 -13.14 -1.43 -3.16
C ALA A 250 -14.58 -0.93 -3.37
N LYS A 251 -14.95 -0.49 -4.57
CA LYS A 251 -16.24 0.17 -4.83
C LYS A 251 -17.46 -0.75 -4.73
N ASP A 252 -17.31 -2.05 -4.57
CA ASP A 252 -18.41 -2.97 -4.22
C ASP A 252 -18.53 -3.27 -2.71
N ASN A 253 -17.54 -2.89 -1.88
CA ASN A 253 -17.71 -2.88 -0.43
C ASN A 253 -18.25 -1.53 0.05
N LYS A 254 -19.43 -1.58 0.66
CA LYS A 254 -20.09 -0.43 1.29
C LYS A 254 -19.23 0.07 2.45
N ILE A 255 -18.95 1.37 2.48
CA ILE A 255 -18.89 2.08 3.76
C ILE A 255 -20.32 2.01 4.33
N ILE A 256 -20.49 1.52 5.56
CA ILE A 256 -21.79 1.58 6.24
C ILE A 256 -21.98 3.02 6.70
N ILE A 257 -22.65 3.81 5.84
CA ILE A 257 -23.28 5.07 6.22
C ILE A 257 -24.75 4.73 6.49
N GLU A 258 -25.35 5.29 7.55
CA GLU A 258 -26.79 5.17 7.76
C GLU A 258 -27.54 5.83 6.60
N MET A 259 -28.14 5.00 5.75
CA MET A 259 -28.88 5.46 4.58
C MET A 259 -30.24 6.00 5.02
N MET A 260 -30.51 7.27 4.73
CA MET A 260 -31.86 7.82 4.86
C MET A 260 -32.82 6.99 4.00
N THR A 261 -33.70 6.25 4.67
CA THR A 261 -34.68 5.36 4.02
C THR A 261 -36.06 5.96 4.21
N VAL A 262 -36.75 6.24 3.11
CA VAL A 262 -38.10 6.81 3.11
C VAL A 262 -38.91 6.16 2.00
N THR A 263 -40.10 5.66 2.35
CA THR A 263 -41.00 4.98 1.41
C THR A 263 -42.18 5.89 1.09
N GLN A 264 -42.11 6.54 -0.06
CA GLN A 264 -43.20 7.35 -0.63
C GLN A 264 -43.11 7.34 -2.15
N ASN A 265 -44.10 7.92 -2.83
CA ASN A 265 -44.07 8.06 -4.28
C ASN A 265 -43.07 9.15 -4.69
N PHE A 266 -42.00 8.74 -5.37
CA PHE A 266 -40.98 9.60 -5.95
C PHE A 266 -41.01 9.56 -7.48
N LEU A 267 -40.35 10.52 -8.13
CA LEU A 267 -40.10 10.46 -9.57
C LEU A 267 -38.85 9.59 -9.80
N TYR A 268 -38.87 8.54 -10.64
CA TYR A 268 -37.77 7.55 -10.74
C TYR A 268 -37.53 6.97 -12.16
N THR A 269 -36.26 6.69 -12.55
CA THR A 269 -35.81 6.76 -13.97
C THR A 269 -34.36 6.17 -14.28
N GLU A 270 -34.11 4.95 -14.84
CA GLU A 270 -32.76 4.27 -15.05
C GLU A 270 -32.32 3.31 -16.27
N ASP A 271 -31.36 3.61 -17.21
CA ASP A 271 -30.79 2.66 -18.29
C ASP A 271 -29.32 2.28 -18.12
N GLU A 272 -28.84 1.41 -19.03
CA GLU A 272 -27.45 1.19 -19.50
C GLU A 272 -26.36 2.05 -18.84
N THR A 273 -26.51 3.39 -18.82
CA THR A 273 -25.52 4.32 -18.26
C THR A 273 -25.82 4.89 -16.87
N MET A 274 -27.07 5.12 -16.44
CA MET A 274 -27.39 5.73 -15.12
C MET A 274 -28.82 5.49 -14.58
N GLN A 275 -29.03 5.75 -13.28
CA GLN A 275 -30.32 5.86 -12.59
C GLN A 275 -30.63 7.33 -12.24
N VAL A 276 -31.88 7.69 -11.99
CA VAL A 276 -32.32 9.06 -11.70
C VAL A 276 -33.48 9.02 -10.71
N LEU A 277 -33.38 9.80 -9.63
CA LEU A 277 -34.39 9.90 -8.58
C LEU A 277 -34.72 11.35 -8.28
N GLY A 278 -35.96 11.77 -8.53
CA GLY A 278 -36.50 13.09 -8.21
C GLY A 278 -37.14 13.12 -6.82
N LEU A 279 -36.48 13.83 -5.90
CA LEU A 279 -36.89 14.08 -4.52
C LEU A 279 -37.59 15.44 -4.43
N PRO A 280 -38.93 15.52 -4.29
CA PRO A 280 -39.64 16.78 -4.18
C PRO A 280 -39.36 17.46 -2.84
N TYR A 281 -39.06 18.76 -2.86
CA TYR A 281 -39.01 19.57 -1.65
C TYR A 281 -40.42 19.93 -1.16
N LYS A 282 -40.50 20.43 0.08
CA LYS A 282 -41.74 20.62 0.87
C LYS A 282 -42.84 21.46 0.19
N SER A 283 -42.53 22.24 -0.85
CA SER A 283 -43.50 23.04 -1.62
C SER A 283 -44.10 22.32 -2.84
N GLY A 284 -43.56 21.16 -3.25
CA GLY A 284 -44.01 20.40 -4.43
C GLY A 284 -43.69 21.04 -5.80
N VAL A 285 -43.23 22.30 -5.83
CA VAL A 285 -42.89 23.05 -7.07
C VAL A 285 -41.46 22.77 -7.54
N VAL A 286 -40.56 22.33 -6.64
CA VAL A 286 -39.14 22.11 -6.92
C VAL A 286 -38.72 20.74 -6.41
N SER A 287 -37.99 19.98 -7.23
CA SER A 287 -37.46 18.66 -6.92
C SER A 287 -35.96 18.60 -7.17
N MET A 288 -35.21 17.96 -6.27
CA MET A 288 -33.82 17.59 -6.48
C MET A 288 -33.76 16.27 -7.26
N PHE A 289 -33.17 16.28 -8.44
CA PHE A 289 -32.96 15.07 -9.25
C PHE A 289 -31.55 14.53 -9.06
N VAL A 290 -31.43 13.29 -8.60
CA VAL A 290 -30.18 12.59 -8.32
C VAL A 290 -29.87 11.66 -9.48
N PHE A 291 -28.92 12.04 -10.34
CA PHE A 291 -28.45 11.25 -11.48
C PHE A 291 -27.24 10.39 -11.04
N LEU A 292 -27.39 9.07 -11.08
CA LEU A 292 -26.52 8.07 -10.47
C LEU A 292 -25.99 7.09 -11.54
N PRO A 293 -24.77 7.28 -12.09
CA PRO A 293 -24.20 6.38 -13.09
C PRO A 293 -24.17 4.90 -12.67
N LYS A 294 -24.73 4.02 -13.50
CA LYS A 294 -24.71 2.56 -13.29
C LYS A 294 -23.28 2.01 -13.43
N LYS A 295 -22.53 2.55 -14.39
CA LYS A 295 -21.09 2.31 -14.49
C LYS A 295 -20.34 3.16 -13.47
N LYS A 296 -19.67 2.49 -12.54
CA LYS A 296 -18.87 3.12 -11.49
C LYS A 296 -17.72 3.95 -12.08
N PHE A 297 -17.66 5.22 -11.68
CA PHE A 297 -16.68 6.25 -12.13
C PHE A 297 -16.92 6.85 -13.53
N ALA A 298 -17.96 6.50 -14.28
CA ALA A 298 -18.14 6.98 -15.66
C ALA A 298 -18.83 8.37 -15.82
N LEU A 299 -18.90 9.19 -14.77
CA LEU A 299 -19.70 10.43 -14.76
C LEU A 299 -19.33 11.41 -15.90
N ALA A 300 -18.03 11.56 -16.20
CA ALA A 300 -17.53 12.49 -17.22
C ALA A 300 -17.75 12.02 -18.68
N GLU A 301 -18.13 10.76 -18.90
CA GLU A 301 -18.53 10.22 -20.22
C GLU A 301 -20.05 10.31 -20.43
N VAL A 302 -20.80 10.16 -19.33
CA VAL A 302 -22.25 10.33 -19.26
C VAL A 302 -22.62 11.78 -19.60
N GLU A 303 -22.00 12.77 -18.95
CA GLU A 303 -22.22 14.21 -19.22
C GLU A 303 -22.04 14.61 -20.70
N LYS A 304 -21.19 13.90 -21.45
CA LYS A 304 -20.86 14.22 -22.85
C LYS A 304 -21.76 13.54 -23.89
N SER A 305 -22.58 12.56 -23.49
CA SER A 305 -23.33 11.70 -24.41
C SER A 305 -24.86 11.71 -24.21
N LEU A 306 -25.33 12.56 -23.29
CA LEU A 306 -26.73 12.72 -22.92
C LEU A 306 -27.53 13.54 -23.95
N SER A 307 -28.60 12.95 -24.48
CA SER A 307 -29.75 13.68 -25.04
C SER A 307 -30.98 13.44 -24.16
N GLY A 308 -31.98 14.32 -24.23
CA GLY A 308 -33.20 14.20 -23.43
C GLY A 308 -34.00 12.92 -23.69
N GLU A 309 -33.83 12.30 -24.85
CA GLU A 309 -34.48 11.03 -25.22
C GLU A 309 -33.70 9.82 -24.69
N LYS A 310 -32.35 9.85 -24.75
CA LYS A 310 -31.52 8.87 -24.03
C LYS A 310 -31.78 8.91 -22.53
N LEU A 311 -31.98 10.10 -21.96
CA LEU A 311 -32.39 10.31 -20.56
C LEU A 311 -33.68 9.55 -20.16
N ILE A 312 -34.53 9.23 -21.14
CA ILE A 312 -35.79 8.51 -20.95
C ILE A 312 -35.68 7.04 -21.36
N ALA A 313 -34.90 6.73 -22.40
CA ALA A 313 -34.54 5.36 -22.76
C ALA A 313 -33.81 4.66 -21.61
N LEU A 314 -32.91 5.39 -20.91
CA LEU A 314 -33.06 5.71 -19.47
C LEU A 314 -33.77 4.63 -18.60
N ILE A 315 -34.56 5.10 -17.66
CA ILE A 315 -35.87 4.47 -17.48
C ILE A 315 -35.91 3.31 -16.46
N ASN A 316 -35.39 2.14 -16.86
CA ASN A 316 -36.06 0.87 -16.62
C ASN A 316 -35.23 -0.42 -16.30
N SER A 317 -33.89 -0.45 -16.07
CA SER A 317 -33.13 -1.74 -16.21
C SER A 317 -31.75 -2.01 -15.48
N SER A 318 -31.62 -2.34 -14.17
CA SER A 318 -30.35 -2.97 -13.62
C SER A 318 -30.32 -3.61 -12.21
N THR A 319 -29.51 -4.69 -11.99
CA THR A 319 -29.19 -5.37 -10.68
C THR A 319 -27.80 -6.11 -10.64
N LYS A 320 -27.43 -6.83 -9.54
CA LYS A 320 -26.05 -7.27 -9.13
C LYS A 320 -25.88 -8.77 -8.70
N ASP A 321 -24.65 -9.33 -8.70
CA ASP A 321 -24.01 -10.31 -7.73
C ASP A 321 -22.98 -11.32 -8.35
N ASN A 322 -21.83 -11.63 -7.70
CA ASN A 322 -20.86 -12.69 -8.10
C ASN A 322 -19.95 -13.21 -6.94
N LYS A 323 -19.54 -14.50 -6.97
CA LYS A 323 -18.62 -15.18 -6.00
C LYS A 323 -17.21 -15.45 -6.59
N ILE A 324 -16.18 -15.60 -5.73
CA ILE A 324 -14.77 -15.79 -6.16
C ILE A 324 -14.12 -17.01 -5.47
N ILE A 325 -13.38 -17.82 -6.24
CA ILE A 325 -12.44 -18.85 -5.76
C ILE A 325 -11.04 -18.24 -5.80
N VAL A 326 -10.36 -18.24 -4.65
CA VAL A 326 -9.00 -17.70 -4.51
C VAL A 326 -8.04 -18.83 -4.16
N GLU A 327 -6.95 -18.92 -4.93
CA GLU A 327 -5.76 -19.70 -4.58
C GLU A 327 -4.56 -18.77 -4.49
N LEU A 328 -3.92 -18.71 -3.32
CA LEU A 328 -2.82 -17.81 -3.02
C LEU A 328 -1.66 -18.59 -2.37
N PRO A 329 -0.39 -18.36 -2.75
CA PRO A 329 0.73 -19.01 -2.10
C PRO A 329 0.87 -18.55 -0.65
N LYS A 330 1.27 -19.48 0.21
CA LYS A 330 1.79 -19.19 1.54
C LYS A 330 3.22 -18.69 1.42
N PHE A 331 3.56 -17.56 2.04
CA PHE A 331 4.92 -17.01 1.93
C PHE A 331 5.36 -16.19 3.13
N LYS A 332 6.67 -16.15 3.31
CA LYS A 332 7.38 -15.25 4.20
C LYS A 332 8.46 -14.57 3.36
N LEU A 333 8.40 -13.25 3.26
CA LEU A 333 9.38 -12.47 2.50
C LEU A 333 10.11 -11.52 3.43
N GLU A 334 11.41 -11.42 3.19
CA GLU A 334 12.32 -10.52 3.86
C GLU A 334 13.21 -9.90 2.78
N SER A 335 13.41 -8.59 2.84
CA SER A 335 14.29 -7.90 1.90
C SER A 335 14.98 -6.75 2.61
N LYS A 336 16.28 -6.61 2.34
CA LYS A 336 17.16 -5.59 2.91
C LYS A 336 17.85 -4.85 1.76
N PHE A 337 17.84 -3.53 1.81
CA PHE A 337 18.37 -2.65 0.78
C PHE A 337 19.20 -1.52 1.41
N GLU A 338 20.25 -1.12 0.71
CA GLU A 338 20.84 0.21 0.83
C GLU A 338 20.26 1.04 -0.33
N LEU A 339 19.40 2.00 0.00
CA LEU A 339 18.53 2.68 -0.97
C LEU A 339 19.17 3.89 -1.62
N ARG A 340 20.39 4.31 -1.26
CA ARG A 340 21.08 5.48 -1.84
C ARG A 340 20.92 5.56 -3.37
N THR A 341 21.34 4.52 -4.10
CA THR A 341 21.32 4.53 -5.58
C THR A 341 19.90 4.50 -6.16
N THR A 342 18.96 3.82 -5.49
CA THR A 342 17.54 3.88 -5.84
C THR A 342 17.02 5.32 -5.69
N LEU A 343 17.33 6.01 -4.58
CA LEU A 343 16.91 7.39 -4.33
C LEU A 343 17.59 8.41 -5.26
N GLU A 344 18.85 8.18 -5.63
CA GLU A 344 19.54 8.90 -6.70
C GLU A 344 18.78 8.75 -8.04
N GLN A 345 18.28 7.56 -8.39
CA GLN A 345 17.43 7.36 -9.57
C GLN A 345 16.05 8.03 -9.46
N LEU A 346 15.54 8.26 -8.24
CA LEU A 346 14.32 9.04 -7.99
C LEU A 346 14.53 10.56 -8.06
N GLY A 347 15.76 11.03 -8.27
CA GLY A 347 16.11 12.44 -8.43
C GLY A 347 16.63 13.11 -7.15
N ILE A 348 16.87 12.35 -6.07
CA ILE A 348 17.53 12.85 -4.86
C ILE A 348 19.04 12.72 -5.06
N HIS A 349 19.74 13.80 -5.38
CA HIS A 349 21.17 13.75 -5.71
C HIS A 349 22.03 14.50 -4.69
N ASP A 350 21.73 15.78 -4.42
CA ASP A 350 22.59 16.64 -3.60
C ASP A 350 22.79 16.06 -2.21
N ALA A 351 21.72 15.50 -1.63
CA ALA A 351 21.67 14.89 -0.30
C ALA A 351 22.76 13.83 -0.05
N PHE A 352 23.29 13.20 -1.10
CA PHE A 352 24.31 12.14 -1.06
C PHE A 352 25.72 12.63 -1.44
N THR A 353 25.92 13.95 -1.56
CA THR A 353 27.17 14.61 -1.96
C THR A 353 27.59 15.69 -0.98
N SER A 354 28.80 16.23 -1.12
CA SER A 354 29.27 17.39 -0.35
C SER A 354 28.54 18.71 -0.67
N SER A 355 27.58 18.70 -1.61
CA SER A 355 26.69 19.84 -1.89
C SER A 355 25.39 19.77 -1.08
N ALA A 356 25.20 18.73 -0.26
CA ALA A 356 24.03 18.57 0.60
C ALA A 356 23.87 19.77 1.55
N ASN A 357 22.72 20.44 1.46
CA ASN A 357 22.36 21.52 2.37
C ASN A 357 21.41 20.99 3.45
N PHE A 358 21.99 20.61 4.58
CA PHE A 358 21.31 20.26 5.83
C PHE A 358 21.61 21.28 6.95
N SER A 359 21.75 22.57 6.60
CA SER A 359 22.09 23.63 7.56
C SER A 359 21.07 23.78 8.68
N ASP A 360 19.81 23.44 8.43
CA ASP A 360 18.75 23.44 9.45
C ASP A 360 18.82 22.21 10.39
N ILE A 361 19.56 21.15 10.04
CA ILE A 361 19.87 20.05 10.97
C ILE A 361 21.04 20.43 11.89
N SER A 362 22.11 21.01 11.33
CA SER A 362 23.45 20.98 11.93
C SER A 362 24.31 22.16 11.47
N ALA A 363 25.09 22.73 12.39
CA ALA A 363 26.05 23.78 12.05
C ALA A 363 27.26 23.26 11.25
N LYS A 364 27.51 21.94 11.25
CA LYS A 364 28.53 21.28 10.43
C LYS A 364 27.90 20.60 9.20
N PRO A 365 28.62 20.52 8.06
CA PRO A 365 28.13 19.82 6.87
C PRO A 365 27.80 18.35 7.17
N LEU A 366 26.60 17.91 6.76
CA LEU A 366 26.17 16.53 6.80
C LEU A 366 25.89 16.02 5.39
N ILE A 367 26.03 14.73 5.18
CA ILE A 367 25.69 14.04 3.93
C ILE A 367 24.95 12.76 4.29
N ILE A 368 23.82 12.47 3.63
CA ILE A 368 23.21 11.16 3.77
C ILE A 368 24.21 10.12 3.25
N SER A 369 24.75 9.36 4.19
CA SER A 369 25.80 8.38 3.94
C SER A 369 25.20 7.01 3.62
N HIS A 370 24.09 6.68 4.29
CA HIS A 370 23.34 5.43 4.13
C HIS A 370 21.84 5.65 4.29
N VAL A 371 21.04 4.90 3.53
CA VAL A 371 19.58 4.78 3.69
C VAL A 371 19.21 3.30 3.72
N ILE A 372 19.24 2.75 4.92
CA ILE A 372 19.17 1.30 5.13
C ILE A 372 17.71 0.92 5.41
N HIS A 373 17.13 0.14 4.50
CA HIS A 373 15.77 -0.33 4.57
C HIS A 373 15.71 -1.85 4.74
N GLN A 374 14.92 -2.36 5.69
CA GLN A 374 14.56 -3.78 5.75
C GLN A 374 13.07 -3.96 6.03
N ALA A 375 12.39 -4.71 5.15
CA ALA A 375 10.98 -5.04 5.27
C ALA A 375 10.78 -6.55 5.43
N PHE A 376 9.82 -6.92 6.28
CA PHE A 376 9.44 -8.30 6.53
C PHE A 376 7.92 -8.46 6.51
N ILE A 377 7.42 -9.46 5.78
CA ILE A 377 6.02 -9.91 5.80
C ILE A 377 5.94 -11.42 6.04
N GLU A 378 4.88 -11.82 6.73
CA GLU A 378 4.46 -13.22 6.87
C GLU A 378 2.99 -13.34 6.42
N THR A 379 2.72 -14.27 5.50
CA THR A 379 1.38 -14.57 4.96
C THR A 379 1.11 -16.06 5.10
N ASN A 380 0.11 -16.38 5.91
CA ASN A 380 -0.34 -17.74 6.23
C ASN A 380 -1.87 -17.80 6.26
N GLU A 381 -2.43 -18.89 6.78
CA GLU A 381 -3.87 -19.16 6.81
C GLU A 381 -4.64 -18.41 7.92
N GLU A 382 -3.94 -17.76 8.86
CA GLU A 382 -4.52 -17.23 10.11
C GLU A 382 -5.41 -15.99 9.90
N GLY A 383 -6.37 -15.79 10.81
CA GLY A 383 -7.44 -14.81 10.62
C GLY A 383 -8.46 -14.78 11.75
N THR A 384 -9.54 -14.01 11.57
CA THR A 384 -10.72 -14.07 12.44
C THR A 384 -11.57 -15.30 12.14
N GLU A 385 -12.11 -15.92 13.18
CA GLU A 385 -13.28 -16.78 13.04
C GLU A 385 -14.54 -15.92 12.90
N ALA A 386 -14.94 -15.67 11.66
CA ALA A 386 -16.30 -15.26 11.33
C ALA A 386 -17.15 -16.52 11.11
N ALA A 387 -18.26 -16.64 11.84
CA ALA A 387 -19.12 -17.82 11.80
C ALA A 387 -19.82 -17.97 10.44
N ALA A 388 -19.38 -18.96 9.65
CA ALA A 388 -20.09 -19.44 8.47
C ALA A 388 -19.93 -20.95 8.27
N ALA A 389 -20.08 -21.72 9.36
CA ALA A 389 -20.48 -23.13 9.29
C ALA A 389 -21.95 -23.24 8.80
N THR A 390 -22.28 -22.60 7.68
CA THR A 390 -23.64 -22.52 7.14
C THR A 390 -23.85 -23.64 6.15
N ALA A 391 -24.08 -24.84 6.70
CA ALA A 391 -24.89 -25.91 6.12
C ALA A 391 -24.81 -26.08 4.59
N ILE A 392 -23.76 -26.77 4.11
CA ILE A 392 -23.95 -27.71 2.97
C ILE A 392 -24.55 -29.01 3.55
N LEU A 393 -25.68 -28.88 4.23
CA LEU A 393 -26.55 -29.97 4.67
C LEU A 393 -27.85 -29.88 3.88
N MET A 394 -27.90 -30.68 2.82
CA MET A 394 -29.09 -31.17 2.13
C MET A 394 -30.29 -30.21 2.01
N SER A 395 -30.37 -29.48 0.90
CA SER A 395 -31.64 -29.31 0.20
C SER A 395 -31.55 -29.93 -1.19
N ARG A 396 -32.14 -31.12 -1.35
CA ARG A 396 -32.56 -31.59 -2.67
C ARG A 396 -33.67 -30.65 -3.19
N SER A 397 -33.85 -30.64 -4.51
CA SER A 397 -34.95 -30.01 -5.25
C SER A 397 -35.14 -28.49 -5.13
N MET A 398 -34.42 -27.74 -5.98
CA MET A 398 -34.99 -26.94 -7.09
C MET A 398 -33.85 -26.31 -7.93
N ARG A 399 -34.04 -26.13 -9.24
CA ARG A 399 -33.11 -25.35 -10.10
C ARG A 399 -33.61 -23.90 -10.20
N PRO A 400 -32.79 -22.89 -9.84
CA PRO A 400 -32.99 -21.50 -10.27
C PRO A 400 -32.17 -21.17 -11.53
N LEU A 401 -32.48 -20.01 -12.13
CA LEU A 401 -31.81 -19.42 -13.30
C LEU A 401 -30.28 -19.35 -13.15
N ALA A 402 -29.60 -19.54 -14.28
CA ALA A 402 -28.19 -19.24 -14.57
C ALA A 402 -27.32 -18.79 -13.36
N ALA A 403 -26.90 -19.74 -12.53
CA ALA A 403 -25.89 -19.48 -11.52
C ALA A 403 -24.59 -19.03 -12.22
N THR A 404 -24.14 -17.80 -11.95
CA THR A 404 -22.86 -17.32 -12.48
C THR A 404 -21.73 -18.20 -11.97
N LEU A 405 -20.86 -18.64 -12.88
CA LEU A 405 -19.68 -19.43 -12.49
C LEU A 405 -18.78 -18.54 -11.62
N PRO A 406 -18.27 -19.06 -10.49
CA PRO A 406 -17.43 -18.27 -9.61
C PRO A 406 -16.14 -17.89 -10.34
N ILE A 407 -15.75 -16.62 -10.21
CA ILE A 407 -14.50 -16.08 -10.76
C ILE A 407 -13.34 -16.86 -10.13
N LYS A 408 -12.35 -17.24 -10.93
CA LYS A 408 -11.13 -17.87 -10.43
C LYS A 408 -10.01 -16.83 -10.39
N PHE A 409 -9.36 -16.73 -9.23
CA PHE A 409 -8.12 -15.99 -9.04
C PHE A 409 -7.08 -16.98 -8.51
N ILE A 410 -6.13 -17.37 -9.35
CA ILE A 410 -5.15 -18.41 -9.06
C ILE A 410 -3.76 -17.80 -9.23
N ALA A 411 -3.11 -17.45 -8.12
CA ALA A 411 -1.79 -16.82 -8.12
C ALA A 411 -0.67 -17.86 -8.27
N ASP A 412 -0.67 -18.62 -9.36
CA ASP A 412 0.29 -19.69 -9.68
C ASP A 412 1.49 -19.22 -10.52
N HIS A 413 1.70 -17.92 -10.66
CA HIS A 413 2.77 -17.30 -11.44
C HIS A 413 3.05 -15.87 -10.91
N PRO A 414 4.15 -15.20 -11.31
CA PRO A 414 4.62 -13.96 -10.69
C PRO A 414 3.59 -12.81 -10.65
N PHE A 415 3.47 -12.15 -9.50
CA PHE A 415 2.49 -11.09 -9.24
C PHE A 415 3.06 -9.94 -8.40
N ILE A 416 2.45 -8.75 -8.51
CA ILE A 416 2.69 -7.63 -7.58
C ILE A 416 1.68 -7.74 -6.43
N PHE A 417 2.07 -7.37 -5.22
CA PHE A 417 1.13 -7.18 -4.11
C PHE A 417 1.41 -5.87 -3.37
N ALA A 418 0.39 -5.33 -2.70
CA ALA A 418 0.50 -4.16 -1.84
C ALA A 418 -0.36 -4.33 -0.58
N ILE A 419 0.15 -3.93 0.59
CA ILE A 419 -0.68 -3.76 1.80
C ILE A 419 -1.09 -2.30 1.89
N VAL A 420 -2.38 -2.04 1.94
CA VAL A 420 -2.96 -0.70 1.90
C VAL A 420 -3.84 -0.47 3.12
N LYS A 421 -3.69 0.70 3.75
CA LYS A 421 -4.52 1.20 4.85
C LYS A 421 -4.95 2.63 4.53
N ASN A 422 -6.24 2.92 4.51
CA ASN A 422 -6.77 4.27 4.22
C ASN A 422 -6.16 4.93 2.95
N ASN A 423 -5.99 4.16 1.87
CA ASN A 423 -5.29 4.55 0.63
C ASN A 423 -3.79 4.85 0.74
N HIS A 424 -3.17 4.64 1.91
CA HIS A 424 -1.72 4.63 2.08
C HIS A 424 -1.13 3.25 1.80
N ILE A 425 -0.11 3.17 0.96
CA ILE A 425 0.59 1.92 0.62
C ILE A 425 1.64 1.67 1.70
N LEU A 426 1.28 0.86 2.69
CA LEU A 426 2.16 0.46 3.80
C LEU A 426 3.33 -0.39 3.30
N PHE A 427 3.04 -1.33 2.40
CA PHE A 427 4.03 -2.21 1.75
C PHE A 427 3.69 -2.37 0.28
N ILE A 428 4.72 -2.55 -0.54
CA ILE A 428 4.60 -3.02 -1.91
C ILE A 428 5.68 -4.07 -2.17
N GLY A 429 5.39 -5.04 -3.03
CA GLY A 429 6.34 -6.09 -3.37
C GLY A 429 5.96 -6.86 -4.62
N ARG A 430 6.89 -7.68 -5.10
CA ARG A 430 6.68 -8.66 -6.17
C ARG A 430 7.06 -10.06 -5.67
N PHE A 431 6.20 -11.03 -5.99
CA PHE A 431 6.41 -12.44 -5.70
C PHE A 431 6.69 -13.18 -7.01
N HIS A 432 7.69 -14.07 -7.03
CA HIS A 432 8.36 -14.46 -8.27
C HIS A 432 8.67 -15.95 -8.46
#